data_AF-N0E6C2-F1
#
_entry.id   AF-N0E6C2-F1
#
_cell.length_a   1.000
_cell.length_b   1.000
_cell.length_c   1.000
_cell.angle_alpha   90.00
_cell.angle_beta   90.00
_cell.angle_gamma   90.00
#
_symmetry.space_group_name_H-M   'P 1'
#
loop_
_entity.id
_entity.type
_entity.pdbx_description
1 polymer ?
#
loop_
_entity_poly.entity_id
_entity_poly.type
_entity_poly.pdbx_seq_one_letter_code
_entity_poly.pdbx_strand_id
1 'polypeptide(L)'
;MKHGFDSFMMLNVYPQRATDPRDMHVTMDAQLHAWNMESIAQFVGGRSLSVWAAWGTLIGKRRYLPQALRDISAMPELVNASWLSRGPRSKAGHPHHPLYVRADAELDSFDLRAYLARL
;
A
#
# COMPACT_ATOMS: atom_id res chain seq x y z
N MET A 1 9.52 10.65 19.54
CA MET A 1 8.63 9.81 18.71
C MET A 1 7.73 10.76 17.94
N LYS A 2 7.98 10.97 16.64
CA LYS A 2 7.14 11.86 15.82
C LYS A 2 5.89 11.07 15.43
N HIS A 3 4.70 11.62 15.67
CA HIS A 3 3.38 11.07 15.31
C HIS A 3 2.73 10.01 16.24
N GLY A 4 3.29 9.71 17.42
CA GLY A 4 2.58 8.91 18.44
C GLY A 4 2.48 7.40 18.18
N PHE A 5 3.23 6.86 17.22
CA PHE A 5 3.35 5.43 16.96
C PHE A 5 4.59 4.83 17.65
N ASP A 6 4.45 3.61 18.17
CA ASP A 6 5.51 2.85 18.85
C ASP A 6 6.03 1.67 18.02
N SER A 7 5.29 1.26 16.98
CA SER A 7 5.54 0.09 16.16
C SER A 7 4.97 0.27 14.74
N PHE A 8 5.41 -0.58 13.81
CA PHE A 8 4.83 -0.64 12.46
C PHE A 8 4.81 -2.09 11.93
N MET A 9 3.89 -2.34 11.02
CA MET A 9 3.78 -3.58 10.25
C MET A 9 3.77 -3.23 8.76
N MET A 10 4.52 -3.97 7.94
CA MET A 10 4.53 -3.77 6.49
C MET A 10 3.55 -4.71 5.81
N LEU A 11 2.58 -4.14 5.10
CA LEU A 11 1.67 -4.88 4.23
C LEU A 11 2.16 -4.74 2.79
N ASN A 12 2.25 -5.86 2.08
CA ASN A 12 2.67 -5.84 0.69
C ASN A 12 1.46 -5.66 -0.23
N VAL A 13 1.58 -4.81 -1.25
CA VAL A 13 0.59 -4.78 -2.35
C VAL A 13 0.59 -6.13 -3.09
N TYR A 14 1.75 -6.75 -3.24
CA TYR A 14 1.93 -8.09 -3.79
C TYR A 14 3.18 -8.71 -3.15
N PRO A 15 3.13 -9.95 -2.62
CA PRO A 15 4.15 -10.42 -1.69
C PRO A 15 5.35 -11.11 -2.38
N GLN A 16 5.40 -11.16 -3.71
CA GLN A 16 6.57 -11.68 -4.42
C GLN A 16 7.79 -10.80 -4.14
N ARG A 17 8.87 -11.40 -3.64
CA ARG A 17 10.15 -10.73 -3.48
C ARG A 17 10.88 -10.68 -4.82
N ALA A 18 11.19 -9.48 -5.29
CA ALA A 18 12.03 -9.26 -6.46
C ALA A 18 12.93 -8.05 -6.21
N THR A 19 14.25 -8.23 -6.36
CA THR A 19 15.22 -7.12 -6.22
C THR A 19 15.08 -6.14 -7.39
N ASP A 20 14.83 -6.66 -8.59
CA ASP A 20 14.47 -5.89 -9.76
C ASP A 20 12.96 -6.02 -10.04
N PRO A 21 12.21 -4.91 -10.13
CA PRO A 21 10.79 -4.95 -10.49
C PRO A 21 10.49 -5.59 -11.85
N ARG A 22 11.50 -5.73 -12.73
CA ARG A 22 11.40 -6.46 -14.00
C ARG A 22 11.31 -7.98 -13.83
N ASP A 23 11.74 -8.50 -12.69
CA ASP A 23 11.74 -9.94 -12.37
C ASP A 23 10.44 -10.38 -11.67
N MET A 24 9.54 -9.43 -11.39
CA MET A 24 8.21 -9.76 -10.91
C MET A 24 7.47 -10.64 -11.92
N HIS A 25 6.51 -11.44 -11.45
CA HIS A 25 5.61 -12.18 -12.35
C HIS A 25 4.97 -11.23 -13.37
N VAL A 26 4.73 -11.72 -14.58
CA VAL A 26 4.08 -10.92 -15.64
C VAL A 26 2.60 -10.77 -15.35
N THR A 27 1.98 -11.84 -14.84
CA THR A 27 0.59 -11.93 -14.38
C THR A 27 0.56 -12.19 -12.89
N MET A 28 -0.58 -11.87 -12.25
CA MET A 28 -0.75 -12.15 -10.83
C MET A 28 -0.82 -13.67 -10.62
N ASP A 29 0.05 -14.19 -9.75
CA ASP A 29 -0.11 -15.53 -9.19
C ASP A 29 -1.30 -15.52 -8.20
N ALA A 30 -2.32 -16.34 -8.49
CA ALA A 30 -3.56 -16.35 -7.73
C ALA A 30 -3.40 -16.93 -6.32
N GLN A 31 -2.54 -17.95 -6.13
CA GLN A 31 -2.30 -18.54 -4.82
C GLN A 31 -1.55 -17.58 -3.92
N LEU A 32 -0.53 -16.93 -4.48
CA LEU A 32 0.27 -15.94 -3.77
C LEU A 32 -0.56 -14.70 -3.40
N HIS A 33 -1.46 -14.27 -4.30
CA HIS A 33 -2.41 -13.19 -4.01
C HIS A 33 -3.37 -13.57 -2.90
N ALA A 34 -4.03 -14.74 -2.99
CA ALA A 34 -4.96 -15.22 -1.97
C ALA A 34 -4.29 -15.32 -0.58
N TRP A 35 -3.06 -15.85 -0.53
CA TRP A 35 -2.29 -15.92 0.71
C TRP A 35 -1.97 -14.54 1.30
N ASN A 36 -1.61 -13.56 0.46
CA ASN A 36 -1.41 -12.18 0.92
C ASN A 36 -2.69 -11.58 1.48
N MET A 37 -3.81 -11.77 0.77
CA MET A 37 -5.11 -11.26 1.17
C MET A 37 -5.54 -11.81 2.53
N GLU A 38 -5.41 -13.13 2.71
CA GLU A 38 -5.71 -13.80 3.98
C GLU A 38 -4.81 -13.30 5.11
N SER A 39 -3.50 -13.18 4.86
CA SER A 39 -2.54 -12.71 5.85
C SER A 39 -2.83 -11.28 6.31
N ILE A 40 -3.20 -10.40 5.37
CA ILE A 40 -3.58 -9.02 5.68
C ILE A 40 -4.90 -9.01 6.47
N ALA A 41 -5.91 -9.76 6.04
CA ALA A 41 -7.21 -9.82 6.72
C ALA A 41 -7.06 -10.32 8.17
N GLN A 42 -6.34 -11.43 8.37
CA GLN A 42 -6.04 -11.98 9.70
C GLN A 42 -5.28 -10.99 10.57
N PHE A 43 -4.30 -10.28 10.01
CA PHE A 43 -3.65 -9.21 10.74
C PHE A 43 -4.68 -8.14 11.07
N VAL A 44 -5.21 -7.40 10.09
CA VAL A 44 -6.04 -6.22 10.31
C VAL A 44 -7.21 -6.49 11.24
N GLY A 45 -7.98 -7.55 11.03
CA GLY A 45 -9.02 -8.02 11.95
C GLY A 45 -10.02 -6.94 12.39
N GLY A 46 -10.37 -5.99 11.52
CA GLY A 46 -11.29 -4.89 11.86
C GLY A 46 -10.73 -3.79 12.75
N ARG A 47 -9.44 -3.85 13.11
CA ARG A 47 -8.81 -2.85 14.00
C ARG A 47 -8.78 -1.47 13.38
N SER A 48 -8.85 -0.44 14.22
CA SER A 48 -8.61 0.94 13.80
C SER A 48 -7.11 1.15 13.61
N LEU A 49 -6.65 1.18 12.36
CA LEU A 49 -5.24 1.31 12.00
C LEU A 49 -5.00 2.58 11.18
N SER A 50 -3.86 3.21 11.40
CA SER A 50 -3.32 4.20 10.45
C SER A 50 -2.45 3.48 9.44
N VAL A 51 -2.88 3.45 8.18
CA VAL A 51 -2.19 2.74 7.09
C VAL A 51 -1.45 3.75 6.23
N TRP A 52 -0.12 3.67 6.24
CA TRP A 52 0.72 4.51 5.40
C TRP A 52 0.83 3.91 3.99
N ALA A 53 0.21 4.57 3.02
CA ALA A 53 0.37 4.31 1.60
C ALA A 53 1.78 4.76 1.13
N ALA A 54 2.58 3.82 0.59
CA ALA A 54 3.99 4.09 0.29
C ALA A 54 4.57 3.24 -0.86
N TRP A 55 3.79 2.93 -1.90
CA TRP A 55 4.23 2.08 -3.03
C TRP A 55 5.00 2.80 -4.14
N GLY A 56 5.02 4.13 -4.17
CA GLY A 56 5.74 4.90 -5.18
C GLY A 56 5.21 4.70 -6.61
N THR A 57 6.06 5.00 -7.59
CA THR A 57 5.74 4.84 -9.02
C THR A 57 5.73 3.38 -9.48
N LEU A 58 6.25 2.45 -8.66
CA LEU A 58 6.35 1.03 -8.99
C LEU A 58 4.98 0.34 -9.09
N ILE A 59 3.92 0.93 -8.53
CA ILE A 59 2.55 0.47 -8.71
C ILE A 59 2.16 0.34 -10.20
N GLY A 60 2.76 1.13 -11.09
CA GLY A 60 2.52 1.04 -12.54
C GLY A 60 3.38 0.00 -13.26
N LYS A 61 4.28 -0.71 -12.56
CA LYS A 61 5.25 -1.62 -13.21
C LYS A 61 4.60 -2.88 -13.79
N ARG A 62 3.55 -3.38 -13.15
CA ARG A 62 2.77 -4.54 -13.58
C ARG A 62 1.29 -4.20 -13.58
N ARG A 63 0.57 -4.67 -14.60
CA ARG A 63 -0.85 -4.35 -14.79
C ARG A 63 -1.73 -4.84 -13.65
N TYR A 64 -1.31 -5.87 -12.92
CA TYR A 64 -2.09 -6.44 -11.82
C TYR A 64 -1.87 -5.74 -10.47
N LEU A 65 -0.84 -4.92 -10.31
CA LEU A 65 -0.57 -4.24 -9.03
C LEU A 65 -1.69 -3.25 -8.62
N PRO A 66 -2.25 -2.43 -9.54
CA PRO A 66 -3.45 -1.67 -9.25
C PRO A 66 -4.62 -2.54 -8.80
N GLN A 67 -4.82 -3.71 -9.43
CA GLN A 67 -5.90 -4.61 -9.05
C GLN A 67 -5.67 -5.20 -7.66
N ALA A 68 -4.46 -5.66 -7.34
CA ALA A 68 -4.12 -6.17 -6.02
C ALA A 68 -4.35 -5.12 -4.93
N LEU A 69 -4.02 -3.86 -5.18
CA LEU A 69 -4.32 -2.75 -4.27
C LEU A 69 -5.83 -2.49 -4.13
N ARG A 70 -6.60 -2.59 -5.22
CA ARG A 70 -8.07 -2.49 -5.17
C ARG A 70 -8.66 -3.59 -4.29
N ASP A 71 -8.19 -4.83 -4.47
CA ASP A 71 -8.65 -5.96 -3.68
C ASP A 71 -8.37 -5.75 -2.19
N ILE A 72 -7.14 -5.33 -1.84
CA ILE A 72 -6.79 -4.98 -0.45
C ILE A 72 -7.70 -3.86 0.08
N SER A 73 -7.90 -2.80 -0.69
CA SER A 73 -8.73 -1.66 -0.28
C SER A 73 -10.20 -2.01 -0.06
N ALA A 74 -10.68 -3.09 -0.68
CA ALA A 74 -12.05 -3.56 -0.60
C ALA A 74 -12.28 -4.55 0.56
N MET A 75 -11.23 -4.95 1.30
CA MET A 75 -11.37 -5.84 2.44
C MET A 75 -12.29 -5.21 3.50
N PRO A 76 -13.32 -5.93 3.99
CA PRO A 76 -14.17 -5.43 5.05
C PRO A 76 -13.40 -5.18 6.35
N GLU A 77 -12.33 -5.94 6.61
CA GLU A 77 -11.47 -5.77 7.80
C GLU A 77 -10.78 -4.40 7.82
N LEU A 78 -10.56 -3.78 6.66
CA LEU A 78 -9.94 -2.46 6.54
C LEU A 78 -10.94 -1.29 6.62
N VAL A 79 -12.22 -1.55 6.92
CA VAL A 79 -13.26 -0.50 6.99
C VAL A 79 -12.94 0.61 7.99
N ASN A 80 -12.26 0.27 9.09
CA ASN A 80 -11.86 1.21 10.14
C ASN A 80 -10.47 1.81 9.94
N ALA A 81 -9.80 1.51 8.82
CA ALA A 81 -8.45 2.00 8.55
C ALA A 81 -8.47 3.43 8.01
N SER A 82 -7.59 4.27 8.55
CA SER A 82 -7.30 5.60 8.03
C SER A 82 -6.09 5.55 7.12
N TRP A 83 -6.26 5.94 5.86
CA TRP A 83 -5.18 5.95 4.89
C TRP A 83 -4.41 7.27 4.92
N LEU A 84 -3.10 7.17 5.01
CA LEU A 84 -2.17 8.29 5.10
C LEU A 84 -1.13 8.20 3.99
N SER A 85 -0.61 9.35 3.58
CA SER A 85 0.60 9.47 2.76
C SER A 85 1.59 10.37 3.48
N ARG A 86 2.85 10.35 3.06
CA ARG A 86 3.90 11.13 3.71
C ARG A 86 4.66 11.97 2.71
N GLY A 87 4.70 13.28 2.96
CA GLY A 87 5.30 14.25 2.06
C GLY A 87 4.54 14.41 0.73
N PRO A 88 5.13 15.14 -0.24
CA PRO A 88 4.50 15.36 -1.54
C PRO A 88 4.26 14.03 -2.25
N ARG A 89 3.26 14.00 -3.14
CA ARG A 89 2.98 12.88 -4.06
C ARG A 89 3.71 13.09 -5.39
N SER A 90 3.88 12.03 -6.16
CA SER A 90 4.47 12.12 -7.51
C SER A 90 3.57 12.96 -8.43
N LYS A 91 4.08 13.36 -9.61
CA LYS A 91 3.27 14.06 -10.63
C LYS A 91 2.01 13.29 -11.03
N ALA A 92 2.07 11.95 -11.00
CA ALA A 92 0.95 11.06 -11.28
C ALA A 92 0.08 10.77 -10.04
N GLY A 93 0.33 11.44 -8.91
CA GLY A 93 -0.44 11.30 -7.68
C GLY A 93 -0.05 10.09 -6.82
N HIS A 94 1.01 9.34 -7.15
CA HIS A 94 1.43 8.20 -6.35
C HIS A 94 2.04 8.65 -5.01
N PRO A 95 1.68 8.01 -3.89
CA PRO A 95 2.36 8.23 -2.62
C PRO A 95 3.81 7.76 -2.72
N HIS A 96 4.75 8.54 -2.20
CA HIS A 96 6.16 8.22 -2.32
C HIS A 96 6.56 7.00 -1.49
N HIS A 97 7.50 6.22 -2.03
CA HIS A 97 8.16 5.15 -1.29
C HIS A 97 8.98 5.76 -0.14
N PRO A 98 9.06 5.14 1.06
CA PRO A 98 9.69 5.74 2.24
C PRO A 98 11.13 6.19 2.01
N LEU A 99 11.87 5.48 1.14
CA LEU A 99 13.25 5.82 0.74
C LEU A 99 13.39 7.24 0.15
N TYR A 100 12.33 7.77 -0.46
CA TYR A 100 12.33 9.08 -1.13
C TYR A 100 11.61 10.17 -0.34
N VAL A 101 11.22 9.88 0.90
CA VAL A 101 10.51 10.84 1.77
C VAL A 101 11.50 11.36 2.81
N ARG A 102 11.51 12.68 3.01
CA ARG A 102 12.38 13.29 4.03
C ARG A 102 11.94 12.86 5.44
N ALA A 103 12.89 12.72 6.35
CA ALA A 103 12.64 12.32 7.72
C ALA A 103 11.76 13.32 8.52
N ASP A 104 11.69 14.57 8.08
CA ASP A 104 10.87 15.65 8.64
C ASP A 104 9.54 15.86 7.90
N ALA A 105 9.23 15.07 6.86
CA ALA A 105 7.96 15.18 6.17
C ALA A 105 6.80 14.76 7.06
N GLU A 106 5.72 15.53 7.01
CA GLU A 106 4.48 15.28 7.75
C GLU A 106 3.64 14.16 7.12
N LEU A 107 2.76 13.59 7.94
CA LEU A 107 1.73 12.65 7.51
C LEU A 107 0.46 13.43 7.13
N ASP A 108 -0.07 13.13 5.95
CA ASP A 108 -1.28 13.74 5.41
C ASP A 108 -2.33 12.66 5.13
N SER A 109 -3.60 13.05 5.20
CA SER A 109 -4.70 12.18 4.78
C SER A 109 -4.54 11.80 3.30
N PHE A 110 -4.84 10.55 3.00
CA PHE A 110 -4.75 10.00 1.66
C PHE A 110 -6.08 9.37 1.27
N ASP A 111 -6.78 10.02 0.34
CA ASP A 111 -8.01 9.48 -0.24
C ASP A 111 -7.67 8.35 -1.21
N LEU A 112 -7.58 7.13 -0.65
CA LEU A 112 -7.28 5.92 -1.42
C LEU A 112 -8.34 5.66 -2.50
N ARG A 113 -9.61 5.94 -2.22
CA ARG A 113 -10.69 5.69 -3.17
C ARG A 113 -10.56 6.61 -4.38
N ALA A 114 -10.35 7.90 -4.16
CA ALA A 114 -10.15 8.85 -5.24
C ALA A 114 -8.81 8.64 -5.98
N TYR A 115 -7.80 8.08 -5.32
CA TYR A 115 -6.57 7.65 -5.96
C TYR A 115 -6.81 6.46 -6.89
N LEU A 116 -7.46 5.40 -6.41
CA LEU A 116 -7.74 4.18 -7.19
C LEU A 116 -8.66 4.42 -8.39
N ALA A 117 -9.54 5.42 -8.31
CA ALA A 117 -10.39 5.84 -9.42
C ALA A 117 -9.62 6.52 -10.56
N ARG A 118 -8.40 7.00 -10.30
CA ARG A 118 -7.53 7.67 -11.28
C ARG A 118 -6.37 6.80 -11.77
N LEU A 119 -6.21 5.61 -11.21
CA LEU A 119 -5.09 4.69 -11.41
C LEU A 119 -5.36 3.69 -12.55
#